data_AF-A0A420I728-F1
#
_entry.id   AF-A0A420I728-F1
#
_cell.length_a   1.000
_cell.length_b   1.000
_cell.length_c   1.000
_cell.angle_alpha   90.00
_cell.angle_beta   90.00
_cell.angle_gamma   90.00
#
_symmetry.space_group_name_H-M   'P 1'
#
loop_
_entity.id
_entity.type
_entity.pdbx_description
1 polymer ?
#
loop_
_entity_poly.entity_id
_entity_poly.type
_entity_poly.pdbx_seq_one_letter_code
_entity_poly.pdbx_strand_id
1 'polypeptide(L)'
;MMMKRLNEDDEALIDEYVTTKSFWEYLKKKYSKSSPFTANENLTVIQTFDFSQYDTVTQACDKLKQFRRKLGAANPDMKNAYTDQALFLVLTRSLPQEFVSTIDGIDVQVSMTVDEKLQHLEAKELRIKSTNEAAHASLRTHIKRRASHYRENSSSSNGNEINPGKC
;
A
#
# COMPACT_ATOMS: atom_id res chain seq x y z
N MET A 1 -20.47 -32.37 1.17
CA MET A 1 -20.49 -31.94 2.58
C MET A 1 -19.29 -32.58 3.27
N MET A 2 -18.20 -31.85 3.47
CA MET A 2 -16.95 -32.42 3.95
C MET A 2 -16.95 -32.39 5.49
N MET A 3 -17.35 -33.48 6.15
CA MET A 3 -17.11 -33.62 7.58
C MET A 3 -15.61 -33.78 7.78
N LYS A 4 -14.94 -32.75 8.31
CA LYS A 4 -13.52 -32.85 8.70
C LYS A 4 -13.43 -33.84 9.85
N ARG A 5 -12.91 -35.04 9.56
CA ARG A 5 -12.53 -36.03 10.57
C ARG A 5 -11.35 -35.50 11.38
N LEU A 6 -11.23 -35.94 12.63
CA LEU A 6 -10.02 -35.72 13.43
C LEU A 6 -8.84 -36.43 12.76
N ASN A 7 -7.62 -35.94 12.98
CA ASN A 7 -6.43 -36.66 12.55
C ASN A 7 -6.32 -37.99 13.33
N GLU A 8 -5.71 -39.02 12.75
CA GLU A 8 -5.57 -40.36 13.38
C GLU A 8 -4.94 -40.29 14.78
N ASP A 9 -3.94 -39.42 14.96
CA ASP A 9 -3.29 -39.20 16.25
C ASP A 9 -4.24 -38.62 17.32
N ASP A 10 -5.22 -37.81 16.91
CA ASP A 10 -6.20 -37.24 17.85
C ASP A 10 -7.32 -38.22 18.16
N GLU A 11 -7.68 -39.08 17.20
CA GLU A 11 -8.66 -40.15 17.39
C GLU A 11 -8.12 -41.20 18.39
N ALA A 12 -6.82 -41.49 18.36
CA ALA A 12 -6.16 -42.38 19.32
C ALA A 12 -6.18 -41.88 20.78
N LEU A 13 -6.30 -40.57 20.98
CA LEU A 13 -6.30 -39.95 22.32
C LEU A 13 -7.68 -39.94 22.98
N ILE A 14 -8.75 -40.34 22.28
CA ILE A 14 -10.13 -40.28 22.81
C ILE A 14 -10.25 -41.08 24.12
N ASP A 15 -9.61 -42.24 24.19
CA ASP A 15 -9.68 -43.15 25.34
C ASP A 15 -8.72 -42.74 26.48
N GLU A 16 -7.77 -41.83 26.22
CA GLU A 16 -6.84 -41.32 27.24
C GLU A 16 -7.45 -40.22 28.12
N TYR A 17 -8.53 -39.58 27.65
CA TYR A 17 -9.20 -38.51 28.38
C TYR A 17 -10.45 -39.02 29.10
N VAL A 18 -10.47 -38.85 30.42
CA VAL A 18 -11.59 -39.27 31.31
C VAL A 18 -12.93 -38.65 30.92
N THR A 19 -12.93 -37.45 30.32
CA THR A 19 -14.16 -36.79 29.87
C THR A 19 -14.04 -36.22 28.47
N THR A 20 -15.14 -36.29 27.72
CA THR A 20 -15.28 -35.64 26.41
C THR A 20 -15.01 -34.13 26.50
N LYS A 21 -15.33 -33.50 27.64
CA LYS A 21 -15.02 -32.10 27.90
C LYS A 21 -13.51 -31.82 27.95
N SER A 22 -12.75 -32.64 28.67
CA SER A 22 -11.29 -32.51 28.73
C SER A 22 -10.62 -32.78 27.38
N PHE A 23 -11.12 -33.77 26.63
CA PHE A 23 -10.66 -34.02 25.26
C PHE A 23 -11.00 -32.86 24.32
N TRP A 24 -12.21 -32.30 24.41
CA TRP A 24 -12.60 -31.11 23.65
C TRP A 24 -11.77 -29.89 24.02
N GLU A 25 -11.44 -29.67 25.30
CA GLU A 25 -10.55 -28.59 25.72
C GLU A 25 -9.12 -28.79 25.19
N TYR A 26 -8.63 -30.04 25.13
CA TYR A 26 -7.37 -30.38 24.50
C TYR A 26 -7.39 -30.11 22.99
N LEU A 27 -8.39 -30.60 22.26
CA LEU A 27 -8.56 -30.36 20.83
C LEU A 27 -8.71 -28.87 20.54
N LYS A 28 -9.57 -28.19 21.31
CA LYS A 28 -9.73 -26.74 21.25
C LYS A 28 -8.38 -26.08 21.51
N LYS A 29 -7.60 -26.46 22.52
CA LYS A 29 -6.28 -25.89 22.75
C LYS A 29 -5.31 -26.17 21.59
N LYS A 30 -5.29 -27.39 21.04
CA LYS A 30 -4.41 -27.84 19.95
C LYS A 30 -4.73 -27.15 18.62
N TYR A 31 -6.00 -27.07 18.25
CA TYR A 31 -6.48 -26.50 17.00
C TYR A 31 -6.85 -25.01 17.09
N SER A 32 -7.03 -24.48 18.31
CA SER A 32 -7.03 -23.02 18.55
C SER A 32 -5.60 -22.47 18.71
N LYS A 33 -4.55 -23.31 18.61
CA LYS A 33 -3.20 -22.80 18.35
C LYS A 33 -3.27 -22.09 17.01
N SER A 34 -3.40 -20.80 17.15
CA SER A 34 -3.36 -19.80 16.13
C SER A 34 -2.23 -20.16 15.15
N SER A 35 -2.58 -20.34 13.87
CA SER A 35 -1.70 -20.92 12.86
C SER A 35 -0.33 -20.22 12.88
N PRO A 36 0.75 -20.89 13.33
CA PRO A 36 2.08 -20.29 13.38
C PRO A 36 2.52 -19.80 12.00
N PHE A 37 2.07 -20.51 10.96
CA PHE A 37 2.23 -20.11 9.57
C PHE A 37 1.56 -18.75 9.30
N THR A 38 0.30 -18.56 9.70
CA THR A 38 -0.42 -17.29 9.51
C THR A 38 0.20 -16.17 10.34
N ALA A 39 0.66 -16.44 11.56
CA ALA A 39 1.39 -15.45 12.35
C ALA A 39 2.68 -15.04 11.65
N ASN A 40 3.47 -16.01 11.17
CA ASN A 40 4.72 -15.76 10.45
C ASN A 40 4.49 -15.01 9.14
N GLU A 41 3.43 -15.34 8.40
CA GLU A 41 3.03 -14.64 7.18
C GLU A 41 2.74 -13.17 7.47
N ASN A 42 1.86 -12.86 8.43
CA ASN A 42 1.53 -11.47 8.76
C ASN A 42 2.74 -10.71 9.33
N LEU A 43 3.59 -11.37 10.10
CA LEU A 43 4.84 -10.78 10.59
C LEU A 43 5.77 -10.42 9.44
N THR A 44 5.96 -11.34 8.50
CA THR A 44 6.79 -11.14 7.31
C THR A 44 6.25 -9.97 6.48
N VAL A 45 4.94 -9.91 6.25
CA VAL A 45 4.31 -8.82 5.48
C VAL A 45 4.51 -7.45 6.16
N ILE A 46 4.51 -7.38 7.49
CA ILE A 46 4.83 -6.12 8.20
C ILE A 46 6.32 -5.76 8.02
N GLN A 47 7.23 -6.74 8.09
CA GLN A 47 8.67 -6.48 8.00
C GLN A 47 9.16 -6.15 6.59
N THR A 48 8.57 -6.78 5.57
CA THR A 48 8.87 -6.57 4.16
C THR A 48 7.82 -5.69 3.49
N PHE A 49 7.22 -4.79 4.25
CA PHE A 49 6.15 -3.93 3.77
C PHE A 49 6.66 -3.04 2.64
N ASP A 50 5.90 -3.00 1.55
CA ASP A 50 6.24 -2.24 0.36
C ASP A 50 5.08 -1.29 0.02
N PHE A 51 5.38 0.00 0.02
CA PHE A 51 4.41 1.05 -0.29
C PHE A 51 3.94 1.01 -1.74
N SER A 52 4.76 0.47 -2.66
CA SER A 52 4.44 0.45 -4.11
C SER A 52 3.16 -0.31 -4.45
N GLN A 53 2.67 -1.14 -3.52
CA GLN A 53 1.43 -1.91 -3.63
C GLN A 53 0.16 -1.09 -3.28
N TYR A 54 0.32 0.18 -2.88
CA TYR A 54 -0.76 1.03 -2.40
C TYR A 54 -0.73 2.41 -3.06
N ASP A 55 -1.90 3.00 -3.25
CA ASP A 55 -2.03 4.28 -3.95
C ASP A 55 -1.94 5.49 -3.03
N THR A 56 -2.21 5.29 -1.73
CA THR A 56 -2.23 6.37 -0.74
C THR A 56 -1.57 5.99 0.58
N VAL A 57 -1.01 7.00 1.27
CA VAL A 57 -0.46 6.89 2.62
C VAL A 57 -1.49 6.33 3.60
N THR A 58 -2.74 6.80 3.54
CA THR A 58 -3.84 6.32 4.40
C THR A 58 -4.11 4.83 4.18
N GLN A 59 -4.20 4.40 2.91
CA GLN A 59 -4.46 3.00 2.56
C GLN A 59 -3.33 2.09 3.05
N ALA A 60 -2.08 2.49 2.85
CA ALA A 60 -0.91 1.75 3.32
C ALA A 60 -0.91 1.60 4.86
N CYS A 61 -1.21 2.69 5.58
CA CYS A 61 -1.31 2.70 7.04
C CYS A 61 -2.44 1.77 7.54
N ASP A 62 -3.61 1.81 6.91
CA ASP A 62 -4.73 0.93 7.25
C ASP A 62 -4.41 -0.55 7.03
N LYS A 63 -3.66 -0.86 5.96
CA LYS A 63 -3.19 -2.22 5.68
C LYS A 63 -2.19 -2.70 6.73
N LEU A 64 -1.23 -1.88 7.15
CA LEU A 64 -0.34 -2.20 8.27
C LEU A 64 -1.12 -2.48 9.57
N LYS A 65 -2.11 -1.64 9.90
CA LYS A 65 -2.99 -1.86 11.05
C LYS A 65 -3.79 -3.16 10.93
N GLN A 66 -4.23 -3.53 9.72
CA GLN A 66 -4.91 -4.78 9.44
C GLN A 66 -3.99 -5.99 9.67
N PHE A 67 -2.75 -5.97 9.15
CA PHE A 67 -1.78 -7.04 9.36
C PHE A 67 -1.42 -7.20 10.83
N ARG A 68 -1.26 -6.10 11.58
CA ARG A 68 -1.09 -6.15 13.04
C ARG A 68 -2.27 -6.85 13.74
N ARG A 69 -3.51 -6.52 13.38
CA ARG A 69 -4.70 -7.16 13.96
C ARG A 69 -4.73 -8.66 13.66
N LYS A 70 -4.41 -9.04 12.42
CA LYS A 70 -4.30 -10.46 12.02
C LYS A 70 -3.17 -11.17 12.75
N LEU A 71 -2.01 -10.52 12.94
CA LEU A 71 -0.90 -11.05 13.72
C LEU A 71 -1.32 -11.28 15.18
N GLY A 72 -1.96 -10.31 15.83
CA GLY A 72 -2.44 -10.46 17.21
C GLY A 72 -3.53 -11.52 17.38
N ALA A 73 -4.37 -11.73 16.36
CA ALA A 73 -5.32 -12.83 16.34
C ALA A 73 -4.65 -14.20 16.09
N ALA A 74 -3.60 -14.22 15.27
CA ALA A 74 -2.83 -15.42 14.92
C ALA A 74 -1.70 -15.74 15.91
N ASN A 75 -1.37 -14.83 16.82
CA ASN A 75 -0.43 -15.02 17.91
C ASN A 75 -0.73 -13.99 19.01
N PRO A 76 -1.44 -14.39 20.09
CA PRO A 76 -1.80 -13.51 21.20
C PRO A 76 -0.60 -12.83 21.86
N ASP A 77 0.57 -13.49 21.90
CA ASP A 77 1.79 -12.94 22.49
C ASP A 77 2.32 -11.73 21.69
N MET A 78 2.02 -11.69 20.39
CA MET A 78 2.43 -10.61 19.48
C MET A 78 1.39 -9.49 19.35
N LYS A 79 0.26 -9.56 20.07
CA LYS A 79 -0.84 -8.59 19.98
C LYS A 79 -0.38 -7.14 20.15
N ASN A 80 0.61 -6.92 21.02
CA ASN A 80 1.16 -5.60 21.32
C ASN A 80 2.58 -5.38 20.79
N ALA A 81 3.10 -6.30 19.95
CA ALA A 81 4.48 -6.21 19.46
C ALA A 81 4.71 -4.98 18.56
N TYR A 82 3.67 -4.55 17.82
CA TYR A 82 3.74 -3.39 16.94
C TYR A 82 2.86 -2.24 17.47
N THR A 83 3.50 -1.28 18.12
CA THR A 83 2.86 0.00 18.49
C THR A 83 2.54 0.82 17.24
N ASP A 84 1.65 1.81 17.35
CA ASP A 84 1.34 2.70 16.22
C ASP A 84 2.61 3.44 15.73
N GLN A 85 3.53 3.78 16.65
CA GLN A 85 4.82 4.36 16.30
C GLN A 85 5.70 3.37 15.52
N ALA A 86 5.71 2.08 15.88
CA ALA A 86 6.47 1.08 15.14
C ALA A 86 5.92 0.88 13.73
N LEU A 87 4.59 0.87 13.56
CA LEU A 87 3.95 0.80 12.25
C LEU A 87 4.25 2.05 11.41
N PHE A 88 4.27 3.23 12.03
CA PHE A 88 4.66 4.46 11.35
C PHE A 88 6.11 4.39 10.83
N LEU A 89 7.05 3.86 11.60
CA LEU A 89 8.44 3.67 11.16
C LEU A 89 8.57 2.69 9.99
N VAL A 90 7.76 1.62 10.00
CA VAL A 90 7.69 0.68 8.86
C VAL A 90 7.17 1.41 7.62
N LEU A 91 6.10 2.21 7.78
CA LEU A 91 5.53 2.99 6.70
C LEU A 91 6.56 3.98 6.12
N THR A 92 7.20 4.81 6.94
CA THR A 92 8.13 5.85 6.45
C THR A 92 9.36 5.28 5.75
N ARG A 93 9.85 4.11 6.16
CA ARG A 93 10.95 3.40 5.47
C ARG A 93 10.56 2.86 4.10
N SER A 94 9.28 2.55 3.91
CA SER A 94 8.75 2.04 2.64
C SER A 94 8.36 3.15 1.66
N LEU A 95 8.30 4.41 2.12
CA LEU A 95 7.89 5.54 1.28
C LEU A 95 8.96 5.92 0.24
N PRO A 96 8.53 6.41 -0.94
CA PRO A 96 9.44 6.91 -1.98
C PRO A 96 10.29 8.10 -1.52
N GLN A 97 11.40 8.33 -2.21
CA GLN A 97 12.36 9.42 -1.94
C GLN A 97 11.70 10.82 -1.86
N GLU A 98 10.59 11.02 -2.57
CA GLU A 98 9.84 12.28 -2.60
C GLU A 98 9.32 12.72 -1.21
N PHE A 99 9.18 11.76 -0.28
CA PHE A 99 8.71 11.99 1.08
C PHE A 99 9.83 12.29 2.09
N VAL A 100 11.11 12.05 1.75
CA VAL A 100 12.24 12.12 2.68
C VAL A 100 12.32 13.46 3.40
N SER A 101 12.22 14.58 2.66
CA SER A 101 12.25 15.92 3.28
C SER A 101 11.13 16.16 4.31
N THR A 102 9.98 15.54 4.10
CA THR A 102 8.83 15.65 5.02
C THR A 102 9.04 14.75 6.23
N ILE A 103 9.61 13.56 6.03
CA ILE A 103 9.97 12.62 7.10
C ILE A 103 11.04 13.26 8.01
N ASP A 104 12.09 13.83 7.45
CA ASP A 104 13.15 14.51 8.20
C ASP A 104 12.57 15.66 9.07
N GLY A 105 11.64 16.43 8.52
CA GLY A 105 10.96 17.50 9.24
C GLY A 105 10.05 16.99 10.37
N ILE A 106 9.41 15.84 10.18
CA ILE A 106 8.59 15.16 11.19
C ILE A 106 9.48 14.61 12.33
N ASP A 107 10.62 14.01 12.00
CA ASP A 107 11.50 13.35 12.97
C ASP A 107 12.11 14.34 13.98
N VAL A 108 12.31 15.60 13.58
CA VAL A 108 12.74 16.69 14.48
C VAL A 108 11.65 17.06 15.49
N GLN A 109 10.37 16.82 15.17
CA GLN A 109 9.23 17.19 16.02
C GLN A 109 8.82 16.03 16.94
N VAL A 110 9.47 15.95 18.09
CA VAL A 110 9.31 14.86 19.06
C VAL A 110 7.92 14.82 19.71
N SER A 111 7.22 15.97 19.80
CA SER A 111 5.91 16.07 20.46
C SER A 111 4.71 15.69 19.60
N MET A 112 4.90 15.43 18.30
CA MET A 112 3.81 15.11 17.40
C MET A 112 3.28 13.68 17.62
N THR A 113 1.97 13.56 17.61
CA THR A 113 1.26 12.27 17.60
C THR A 113 1.40 11.58 16.24
N VAL A 114 1.23 10.27 16.19
CA VAL A 114 1.32 9.50 14.93
C VAL A 114 0.27 9.97 13.91
N ASP A 115 -0.92 10.35 14.36
CA ASP A 115 -1.99 10.81 13.47
C ASP A 115 -1.65 12.18 12.84
N GLU A 116 -1.07 13.10 13.61
CA GLU A 116 -0.56 14.37 13.07
C GLU A 116 0.56 14.11 12.03
N LYS A 117 1.48 13.20 12.34
CA LYS A 117 2.55 12.82 11.39
C LYS A 117 1.98 12.26 10.08
N LEU A 118 0.93 11.45 10.15
CA LEU A 118 0.21 10.95 8.96
C LEU A 118 -0.42 12.08 8.16
N GLN A 119 -1.05 13.07 8.81
CA GLN A 119 -1.63 14.23 8.12
C GLN A 119 -0.58 15.02 7.32
N HIS A 120 0.64 15.16 7.84
CA HIS A 120 1.72 15.80 7.10
C HIS A 120 2.15 15.01 5.85
N LEU A 121 2.17 13.68 5.94
CA LEU A 121 2.46 12.82 4.80
C LEU A 121 1.34 12.88 3.75
N GLU A 122 0.07 12.89 4.18
CA GLU A 122 -1.08 13.07 3.28
C GLU A 122 -1.06 14.43 2.59
N ALA A 123 -0.75 15.51 3.32
CA ALA A 123 -0.59 16.84 2.73
C ALA A 123 0.54 16.89 1.70
N LYS A 124 1.64 16.18 1.94
CA LYS A 124 2.75 16.04 0.98
C LYS A 124 2.32 15.27 -0.26
N GLU A 125 1.60 14.17 -0.10
CA GLU A 125 1.04 13.38 -1.20
C GLU A 125 0.15 14.23 -2.12
N LEU A 126 -0.75 15.04 -1.54
CA LEU A 126 -1.62 15.95 -2.30
C LEU A 126 -0.81 16.98 -3.11
N ARG A 127 0.27 17.51 -2.53
CA ARG A 127 1.16 18.46 -3.22
C ARG A 127 1.86 17.79 -4.41
N ILE A 128 2.37 16.57 -4.24
CA ILE A 128 3.02 15.81 -5.31
C ILE A 128 2.04 15.56 -6.47
N LYS A 129 0.82 15.11 -6.16
CA LYS A 129 -0.23 14.87 -7.15
C LYS A 129 -0.55 16.14 -7.95
N SER A 130 -0.72 17.27 -7.25
CA SER A 130 -0.96 18.57 -7.89
C SER A 130 0.18 19.02 -8.80
N THR A 131 1.44 18.85 -8.38
CA THR A 131 2.60 19.21 -9.21
C THR A 131 2.72 18.36 -10.47
N ASN A 132 2.42 17.06 -10.37
CA ASN A 132 2.45 16.15 -11.51
C ASN A 132 1.37 16.51 -12.53
N GLU A 133 0.15 16.80 -12.08
CA GLU A 133 -0.94 17.25 -12.95
C GLU A 133 -0.59 18.56 -13.67
N ALA A 134 -0.01 19.54 -12.95
CA ALA A 134 0.43 20.80 -13.54
C ALA A 134 1.54 20.59 -14.59
N ALA A 135 2.50 19.70 -14.31
CA ALA A 135 3.56 19.35 -15.25
C ALA A 135 3.00 18.68 -16.53
N HIS A 136 2.07 17.74 -16.38
CA HIS A 136 1.40 17.09 -17.51
C HIS A 136 0.56 18.07 -18.33
N ALA A 137 -0.14 19.01 -17.69
CA ALA A 137 -0.89 20.06 -18.37
C ALA A 137 0.06 20.97 -19.18
N SER A 138 1.16 21.41 -18.58
CA SER A 138 2.18 22.22 -19.26
C SER A 138 2.75 21.50 -20.49
N LEU A 139 3.16 20.24 -20.35
CA LEU A 139 3.69 19.43 -21.46
C LEU A 139 2.67 19.31 -22.61
N ARG A 140 1.40 19.04 -22.31
CA ARG A 140 0.33 18.96 -23.33
C ARG A 140 0.16 20.28 -24.07
N THR A 141 0.20 21.42 -23.38
CA THR A 141 0.12 22.73 -24.04
C THR A 141 1.33 23.01 -24.94
N HIS A 142 2.54 22.64 -24.50
CA HIS A 142 3.75 22.77 -25.31
C HIS A 142 3.71 21.91 -26.58
N ILE A 143 3.25 20.67 -26.49
CA ILE A 143 3.10 19.78 -27.65
C ILE A 143 2.06 20.34 -28.63
N LYS A 144 0.89 20.79 -28.12
CA LYS A 144 -0.14 21.42 -28.97
C LYS A 144 0.37 22.65 -29.70
N ARG A 145 1.12 23.53 -29.02
CA ARG A 145 1.74 24.71 -29.64
C ARG A 145 2.79 24.33 -30.69
N ARG A 146 3.61 23.31 -30.44
CA ARG A 146 4.55 22.80 -31.46
C ARG A 146 3.81 22.25 -32.68
N ALA A 147 2.76 21.45 -32.48
CA ALA A 147 1.97 20.87 -33.56
C ALA A 147 1.23 21.93 -34.41
N SER A 148 0.75 23.03 -33.82
CA SER A 148 0.12 24.13 -34.57
C SER A 148 1.11 24.85 -35.48
N HIS A 149 2.34 25.10 -35.02
CA HIS A 149 3.36 25.78 -35.82
C HIS A 149 3.83 24.97 -37.04
N TYR A 150 3.80 23.63 -36.99
CA TYR A 150 4.12 22.81 -38.16
C TYR A 150 3.01 22.77 -39.21
N ARG A 151 1.77 23.16 -38.88
CA ARG A 151 0.62 23.08 -39.81
C ARG A 151 0.43 24.36 -40.63
N GLU A 152 0.88 25.51 -40.13
CA GLU A 152 0.75 26.81 -40.82
C GLU A 152 1.81 27.02 -41.92
N ASN A 153 2.97 26.36 -41.83
CA ASN A 153 4.05 26.52 -42.81
C ASN A 153 3.86 25.72 -44.12
N SER A 154 2.77 24.95 -44.25
CA SER A 154 2.49 24.13 -45.43
C SER A 154 1.50 24.76 -46.42
N SER A 155 1.01 25.98 -46.14
CA SER A 155 0.11 26.73 -47.03
C SER A 155 0.74 28.05 -47.48
N SER A 156 1.88 27.99 -48.15
CA SER A 156 2.37 29.10 -48.97
C SER A 156 3.30 28.57 -50.06
N SER A 157 2.73 27.97 -51.09
CA SER A 157 3.42 27.88 -52.38
C SER A 157 2.45 27.67 -53.53
N ASN A 158 2.46 28.68 -54.41
CA ASN A 158 2.18 28.67 -55.84
C ASN A 158 0.74 28.85 -56.35
N GLY A 159 0.57 29.98 -57.03
CA GLY A 159 -0.47 30.24 -58.02
C GLY A 159 -0.20 31.55 -58.79
N ASN A 160 0.98 31.71 -59.42
CA ASN A 160 1.18 32.76 -60.41
C ASN A 160 0.41 32.39 -61.68
N GLU A 161 -0.70 33.09 -61.95
CA GLU A 161 -1.41 33.06 -63.22
C GLU A 161 -0.53 33.64 -64.34
N ILE A 162 -0.15 32.81 -65.31
CA ILE A 162 0.34 33.25 -66.61
C ILE A 162 -0.82 33.09 -67.60
N ASN A 163 -1.31 34.21 -68.09
CA ASN A 163 -2.35 34.31 -69.10
C ASN A 163 -1.71 34.28 -70.50
N PRO A 164 -2.05 33.35 -71.41
CA PRO A 164 -1.67 33.47 -72.81
C PRO A 164 -2.89 33.77 -73.67
N GLY A 165 -2.82 34.85 -74.47
CA GLY A 165 -3.65 34.96 -75.67
C GLY A 165 -4.26 36.33 -75.92
N LYS A 166 -3.48 37.26 -76.48
CA LYS A 166 -3.98 38.29 -77.40
C LYS A 166 -2.94 38.55 -78.49
N CYS A 167 -3.42 38.41 -79.73
CA CYS A 167 -2.83 38.72 -81.04
C CYS A 167 -1.81 37.73 -81.61
#